data_AF-A0A2J7VDW4-F1
#
_entry.id   AF-A0A2J7VDW4-F1
#
_cell.length_a   1.000
_cell.length_b   1.000
_cell.length_c   1.000
_cell.angle_alpha   90.00
_cell.angle_beta   90.00
_cell.angle_gamma   90.00
#
_symmetry.space_group_name_H-M   'P 1'
#
loop_
_entity.id
_entity.type
_entity.pdbx_description
1 polymer ?
#
loop_
_entity_poly.entity_id
_entity_poly.type
_entity_poly.pdbx_seq_one_letter_code
_entity_poly.pdbx_strand_id
1 'polypeptide(L)'
;MRTQDENVNMSAQEEIASVLETAVQACAACRHELNDLEVTAWLAAIESFGPDATTKFLLNWVSTNSRKAPTVSDLRKALDPTFVEEESALERLYLLVCRVGPYVAPKLEATGPVLNRAIENMGGWARINEIMPDRGDRFAWSAFAERFTTAFGTARTQEFQDSLLPPDRRPALPLPKGLHEIGMRAPRAEADLLLVDAGGAPRG
;
A
#
# COMPACT_ATOMS: atom_id res chain seq x y z
N MET A 1 13.71 -26.47 31.76
CA MET A 1 14.23 -25.70 30.61
C MET A 1 13.10 -25.03 29.81
N ARG A 2 12.01 -24.57 30.47
CA ARG A 2 10.87 -23.86 29.86
C ARG A 2 10.71 -22.41 30.36
N THR A 3 11.42 -22.05 31.43
CA THR A 3 11.25 -20.78 32.17
C THR A 3 12.04 -19.59 31.60
N GLN A 4 13.03 -19.82 30.72
CA GLN A 4 13.77 -18.72 30.09
C GLN A 4 13.03 -18.10 28.91
N ASP A 5 12.32 -18.91 28.11
CA ASP A 5 11.55 -18.40 26.96
C ASP A 5 10.27 -17.64 27.39
N GLU A 6 9.63 -18.04 28.51
CA GLU A 6 8.44 -17.34 29.03
C GLU A 6 8.78 -15.96 29.62
N ASN A 7 9.90 -15.81 30.33
CA ASN A 7 10.31 -14.52 30.91
C ASN A 7 10.72 -13.48 29.85
N VAL A 8 11.32 -13.93 28.74
CA VAL A 8 11.69 -13.02 27.63
C VAL A 8 10.45 -12.53 26.89
N ASN A 9 9.44 -13.38 26.70
CA ASN A 9 8.18 -13.00 26.08
C ASN A 9 7.34 -12.04 26.94
N MET A 10 7.30 -12.22 28.26
CA MET A 10 6.61 -11.28 29.16
C MET A 10 7.24 -9.89 29.15
N SER A 11 8.58 -9.80 29.18
CA SER A 11 9.30 -8.53 29.12
C SER A 11 9.02 -7.76 27.82
N ALA A 12 8.99 -8.46 26.68
CA ALA A 12 8.72 -7.83 25.39
C ALA A 12 7.29 -7.30 25.28
N GLN A 13 6.30 -8.02 25.83
CA GLN A 13 4.91 -7.57 25.85
C GLN A 13 4.70 -6.34 26.74
N GLU A 14 5.36 -6.29 27.89
CA GLU A 14 5.32 -5.13 28.79
C GLU A 14 5.96 -3.89 28.14
N GLU A 15 7.06 -4.06 27.41
CA GLU A 15 7.69 -2.98 26.65
C GLU A 15 6.75 -2.46 25.55
N ILE A 16 6.15 -3.34 24.74
CA ILE A 16 5.21 -2.95 23.69
C ILE A 16 4.01 -2.18 24.27
N ALA A 17 3.46 -2.65 25.40
CA ALA A 17 2.35 -1.99 26.08
C ALA A 17 2.73 -0.57 26.57
N SER A 18 3.93 -0.41 27.12
CA SER A 18 4.45 0.88 27.57
C SER A 18 4.63 1.88 26.40
N VAL A 19 5.13 1.41 25.26
CA VAL A 19 5.27 2.26 24.06
C VAL A 19 3.91 2.64 23.49
N LEU A 20 2.94 1.73 23.50
CA LEU A 20 1.57 2.02 23.08
C LEU A 20 0.94 3.09 23.97
N GLU A 21 1.12 3.02 25.29
CA GLU A 21 0.64 4.05 26.21
C GLU A 21 1.26 5.41 25.89
N THR A 22 2.55 5.44 25.55
CA THR A 22 3.24 6.66 25.10
C THR A 22 2.63 7.21 23.82
N ALA A 23 2.27 6.35 22.85
CA ALA A 23 1.58 6.75 21.62
C ALA A 23 0.19 7.33 21.92
N VAL A 24 -0.58 6.69 22.81
CA VAL A 24 -1.88 7.18 23.28
C VAL A 24 -1.75 8.57 23.91
N GLN A 25 -0.77 8.77 24.79
CA GLN A 25 -0.51 10.07 25.43
C GLN A 25 -0.12 11.15 24.42
N ALA A 26 0.73 10.81 23.44
CA ALA A 26 1.12 11.74 22.38
C ALA A 26 -0.07 12.17 21.51
N CYS A 27 -0.98 11.25 21.20
CA CYS A 27 -2.23 11.56 20.48
C CYS A 27 -3.20 12.40 21.34
N ALA A 28 -3.36 12.03 22.61
CA ALA A 28 -4.23 12.72 23.56
C ALA A 28 -3.78 14.18 23.81
N ALA A 29 -2.47 14.45 23.78
CA ALA A 29 -1.93 15.82 23.86
C ALA A 29 -2.47 16.73 22.74
N CYS A 30 -2.86 16.16 21.60
CA CYS A 30 -3.48 16.85 20.47
C CYS A 30 -5.02 16.71 20.44
N ARG A 31 -5.64 16.21 21.52
CA ARG A 31 -7.08 15.90 21.61
C ARG A 31 -7.54 14.88 20.56
N HIS A 32 -6.66 13.97 20.15
CA HIS A 32 -7.00 12.83 19.29
C HIS A 32 -7.12 11.57 20.14
N GLU A 33 -8.29 10.93 20.08
CA GLU A 33 -8.52 9.63 20.70
C GLU A 33 -8.31 8.54 19.65
N LEU A 34 -7.44 7.57 19.97
CA LEU A 34 -7.17 6.46 19.07
C LEU A 34 -8.36 5.51 19.03
N ASN A 35 -8.80 5.16 17.82
CA ASN A 35 -9.80 4.10 17.63
C ASN A 35 -9.15 2.70 17.68
N ASP A 36 -9.95 1.64 17.81
CA ASP A 36 -9.46 0.26 17.93
C ASP A 36 -8.56 -0.19 16.75
N LEU A 37 -8.84 0.30 15.53
CA LEU A 37 -8.03 0.02 14.34
C LEU A 37 -6.68 0.73 14.42
N GLU A 38 -6.64 1.97 14.89
CA GLU A 38 -5.41 2.74 15.09
C GLU A 38 -4.57 2.14 16.22
N VAL A 39 -5.19 1.67 17.30
CA VAL A 39 -4.50 0.95 18.38
C VAL A 39 -3.85 -0.32 17.83
N THR A 40 -4.59 -1.11 17.04
CA THR A 40 -4.06 -2.31 16.38
C THR A 40 -2.92 -1.97 15.41
N ALA A 41 -3.06 -0.86 14.67
CA ALA A 41 -2.04 -0.35 13.76
C ALA A 41 -0.74 0.01 14.48
N TRP A 42 -0.86 0.71 15.62
CA TRP A 42 0.27 1.09 16.45
C TRP A 42 0.96 -0.13 17.05
N LEU A 43 0.21 -1.11 17.56
CA LEU A 43 0.77 -2.37 18.06
C LEU A 43 1.60 -3.08 16.99
N ALA A 44 1.03 -3.30 15.81
CA ALA A 44 1.75 -3.93 14.69
C ALA A 44 2.99 -3.14 14.26
N ALA A 45 2.93 -1.80 14.31
CA ALA A 45 4.07 -0.96 13.98
C ALA A 45 5.18 -1.01 15.04
N ILE A 46 4.83 -1.03 16.34
CA ILE A 46 5.79 -1.18 17.44
C ILE A 46 6.50 -2.53 17.34
N GLU A 47 5.76 -3.61 17.04
CA GLU A 47 6.32 -4.93 16.80
C GLU A 47 7.26 -4.96 15.59
N SER A 48 6.92 -4.25 14.51
CA SER A 48 7.71 -4.24 13.28
C SER A 48 8.97 -3.37 13.34
N PHE A 49 8.88 -2.17 13.93
CA PHE A 49 9.99 -1.21 13.98
C PHE A 49 10.79 -1.27 15.28
N GLY A 50 10.25 -1.94 16.29
CA GLY A 50 10.83 -2.07 17.62
C GLY A 50 10.39 -0.94 18.58
N PRO A 51 10.34 -1.24 19.89
CA PRO A 51 9.86 -0.32 20.91
C PRO A 51 10.78 0.90 21.12
N ASP A 52 12.10 0.72 21.08
CA ASP A 52 13.06 1.81 21.28
C ASP A 52 13.01 2.85 20.15
N ALA A 53 12.99 2.40 18.90
CA ALA A 53 12.90 3.29 17.74
C ALA A 53 11.58 4.07 17.73
N THR A 54 10.48 3.39 18.07
CA THR A 54 9.14 4.01 18.14
C THR A 54 9.06 5.04 19.26
N THR A 55 9.60 4.74 20.44
CA THR A 55 9.67 5.70 21.57
C THR A 55 10.45 6.95 21.19
N LYS A 56 11.63 6.80 20.57
CA LYS A 56 12.45 7.93 20.11
C LYS A 56 11.70 8.79 19.10
N PHE A 57 10.98 8.16 18.16
CA PHE A 57 10.14 8.88 17.22
C PHE A 57 9.05 9.68 17.94
N LEU A 58 8.29 9.06 18.84
CA LEU A 58 7.18 9.71 19.54
C LEU A 58 7.64 10.91 20.38
N LEU A 59 8.75 10.77 21.12
CA LEU A 59 9.34 11.85 21.90
C LEU A 59 9.78 13.02 21.01
N ASN A 60 10.42 12.73 19.88
CA ASN A 60 10.81 13.75 18.90
C ASN A 60 9.60 14.40 18.19
N TRP A 61 8.53 13.63 17.97
CA TRP A 61 7.30 14.14 17.38
C TRP A 61 6.62 15.13 18.31
N VAL A 62 6.46 14.79 19.59
CA VAL A 62 5.81 15.67 20.57
C VAL A 62 6.60 16.98 20.75
N SER A 63 7.94 16.93 20.70
CA SER A 63 8.77 18.14 20.81
C SER A 63 8.69 19.05 19.57
N THR A 64 8.47 18.48 18.38
CA THR A 64 8.55 19.22 17.10
C THR A 64 7.17 19.58 16.54
N ASN A 65 6.17 18.72 16.73
CA ASN A 65 4.84 18.78 16.10
C ASN A 65 3.71 18.81 17.15
N SER A 66 3.68 19.87 17.98
CA SER A 66 2.73 19.99 19.10
C SER A 66 1.25 20.17 18.73
N ARG A 67 0.92 20.31 17.45
CA ARG A 67 -0.44 20.60 16.96
C ARG A 67 -1.12 19.44 16.24
N LYS A 68 -0.40 18.37 15.94
CA LYS A 68 -0.90 17.25 15.14
C LYS A 68 -0.55 15.93 15.83
N ALA A 69 -1.56 15.08 16.01
CA ALA A 69 -1.37 13.73 16.51
C ALA A 69 -0.43 12.94 15.59
N PRO A 70 0.55 12.19 16.14
CA PRO A 70 1.37 11.30 15.34
C PRO A 70 0.52 10.19 14.72
N THR A 71 0.83 9.80 13.49
CA THR A 71 0.21 8.65 12.83
C THR A 71 1.24 7.55 12.58
N VAL A 72 0.77 6.31 12.41
CA VAL A 72 1.64 5.19 11.97
C VAL A 72 2.30 5.49 10.62
N SER A 73 1.64 6.26 9.73
CA SER A 73 2.26 6.70 8.48
C SER A 73 3.44 7.65 8.73
N ASP A 74 3.35 8.53 9.72
CA ASP A 74 4.45 9.43 10.09
C ASP A 74 5.63 8.65 10.67
N LEU A 75 5.34 7.64 11.50
CA LEU A 75 6.35 6.70 12.03
C LEU A 75 7.05 5.95 10.88
N ARG A 76 6.29 5.38 9.95
CA ARG A 76 6.85 4.70 8.77
C ARG A 76 7.71 5.65 7.95
N LYS A 77 7.26 6.88 7.70
CA LYS A 77 8.06 7.88 7.00
C LYS A 77 9.40 8.16 7.68
N ALA A 78 9.45 8.11 9.02
CA ALA A 78 10.66 8.37 9.78
C ALA A 78 11.60 7.15 9.89
N LEU A 79 11.06 5.94 9.94
CA LEU A 79 11.81 4.72 10.30
C LEU A 79 11.93 3.68 9.18
N ASP A 80 11.02 3.66 8.20
CA ASP A 80 11.00 2.68 7.11
C ASP A 80 11.89 3.17 5.96
N PRO A 81 13.07 2.55 5.72
CA PRO A 81 13.96 2.95 4.62
C PRO A 81 13.37 2.64 3.25
N THR A 82 12.31 1.82 3.18
CA THR A 82 11.60 1.49 1.94
C THR A 82 10.42 2.41 1.69
N PHE A 83 10.17 3.38 2.57
CA PHE A 83 9.08 4.33 2.41
C PHE A 83 9.27 5.19 1.16
N VAL A 84 8.30 5.15 0.26
CA VAL A 84 8.31 5.96 -0.97
C VAL A 84 7.25 7.05 -0.87
N GLU A 85 7.69 8.30 -1.01
CA GLU A 85 6.79 9.45 -1.10
C GLU A 85 6.05 9.50 -2.44
N GLU A 86 4.87 10.10 -2.44
CA GLU A 86 3.95 10.15 -3.58
C GLU A 86 4.59 10.82 -4.80
N GLU A 87 5.24 11.98 -4.61
CA GLU A 87 5.93 12.70 -5.68
C GLU A 87 7.08 11.88 -6.27
N SER A 88 7.86 11.21 -5.41
CA SER A 88 8.95 10.33 -5.83
C SER A 88 8.43 9.09 -6.57
N ALA A 89 7.27 8.56 -6.16
CA ALA A 89 6.62 7.43 -6.84
C ALA A 89 6.10 7.84 -8.22
N LEU A 90 5.51 9.03 -8.35
CA LEU A 90 5.03 9.57 -9.63
C LEU A 90 6.20 9.82 -10.60
N GLU A 91 7.30 10.41 -10.12
CA GLU A 91 8.52 10.60 -10.91
C GLU A 91 9.06 9.25 -11.40
N ARG A 92 9.13 8.26 -10.50
CA ARG A 92 9.56 6.91 -10.83
C ARG A 92 8.65 6.26 -11.87
N LEU A 93 7.33 6.41 -11.74
CA LEU A 93 6.37 5.89 -12.72
C LEU A 93 6.61 6.49 -14.11
N TYR A 94 6.77 7.81 -14.18
CA TYR A 94 7.04 8.51 -15.44
C TYR A 94 8.33 8.01 -16.11
N LEU A 95 9.42 7.91 -15.34
CA LEU A 95 10.69 7.41 -15.87
C LEU A 95 10.58 5.96 -16.37
N LEU A 96 9.79 5.12 -15.69
CA LEU A 96 9.52 3.76 -16.15
C LEU A 96 8.74 3.75 -17.47
N VAL A 97 7.71 4.58 -17.61
CA VAL A 97 6.92 4.69 -18.85
C VAL A 97 7.82 5.13 -20.01
N CYS A 98 8.63 6.17 -19.81
CA CYS A 98 9.55 6.65 -20.84
C CYS A 98 10.62 5.63 -21.23
N ARG A 99 11.09 4.80 -20.29
CA ARG A 99 12.20 3.86 -20.53
C ARG A 99 11.74 2.50 -21.06
N VAL A 100 10.65 1.96 -20.54
CA VAL A 100 10.21 0.58 -20.80
C VAL A 100 9.14 0.55 -21.89
N GLY A 101 8.21 1.51 -21.88
CA GLY A 101 7.09 1.54 -22.80
C GLY A 101 6.03 0.45 -22.54
N PRO A 102 5.00 0.35 -23.41
CA PRO A 102 3.77 -0.41 -23.12
C PRO A 102 3.87 -1.93 -23.32
N TYR A 103 4.86 -2.41 -24.08
CA TYR A 103 4.90 -3.79 -24.55
C TYR A 103 5.40 -4.78 -23.51
N VAL A 104 6.33 -4.35 -22.67
CA VAL A 104 6.93 -5.13 -21.58
C VAL A 104 6.63 -4.41 -20.27
N ALA A 105 6.16 -5.14 -19.26
CA ALA A 105 5.95 -4.53 -17.95
C ALA A 105 7.25 -4.48 -17.14
N PRO A 106 7.44 -3.45 -16.31
CA PRO A 106 8.57 -3.37 -15.40
C PRO A 106 8.52 -4.50 -14.35
N LYS A 107 9.69 -5.00 -13.95
CA LYS A 107 9.81 -6.01 -12.89
C LYS A 107 9.40 -5.45 -11.52
N LEU A 108 8.99 -6.32 -10.61
CA LEU A 108 8.59 -5.95 -9.24
C LEU A 108 9.68 -5.19 -8.47
N GLU A 109 10.96 -5.50 -8.70
CA GLU A 109 12.11 -4.78 -8.13
C GLU A 109 12.13 -3.29 -8.55
N ALA A 110 11.71 -3.03 -9.80
CA ALA A 110 11.74 -1.70 -10.39
C ALA A 110 10.50 -0.88 -10.03
N THR A 111 9.37 -1.50 -9.70
CA THR A 111 8.17 -0.78 -9.22
C THR A 111 8.12 -0.71 -7.70
N GLY A 112 8.47 -1.78 -6.99
CA GLY A 112 8.11 -1.99 -5.60
C GLY A 112 6.63 -2.40 -5.45
N PRO A 113 6.23 -2.88 -4.25
CA PRO A 113 4.88 -3.41 -4.01
C PRO A 113 3.79 -2.34 -4.08
N VAL A 114 4.00 -1.17 -3.47
CA VAL A 114 3.03 -0.07 -3.43
C VAL A 114 2.78 0.49 -4.82
N LEU A 115 3.84 0.83 -5.57
CA LEU A 115 3.69 1.38 -6.91
C LEU A 115 3.05 0.35 -7.86
N ASN A 116 3.36 -0.94 -7.68
CA ASN A 116 2.71 -1.97 -8.48
C ASN A 116 1.19 -2.03 -8.24
N ARG A 117 0.74 -1.96 -6.97
CA ARG A 117 -0.70 -1.82 -6.68
C ARG A 117 -1.30 -0.55 -7.24
N ALA A 118 -0.58 0.57 -7.14
CA ALA A 118 -1.05 1.82 -7.72
C ALA A 118 -1.23 1.70 -9.23
N ILE A 119 -0.32 0.98 -9.91
CA ILE A 119 -0.42 0.69 -11.33
C ILE A 119 -1.68 -0.12 -11.64
N GLU A 120 -1.94 -1.18 -10.89
CA GLU A 120 -3.13 -2.02 -11.04
C GLU A 120 -4.43 -1.25 -10.76
N ASN A 121 -4.46 -0.42 -9.71
CA ASN A 121 -5.60 0.44 -9.37
C ASN A 121 -5.90 1.46 -10.48
N MET A 122 -4.93 1.83 -11.30
CA MET A 122 -5.10 2.70 -12.47
C MET A 122 -5.48 1.96 -13.76
N GLY A 123 -5.72 0.64 -13.69
CA GLY A 123 -6.07 -0.20 -14.83
C GLY A 123 -4.89 -0.93 -15.47
N GLY A 124 -3.75 -1.00 -14.78
CA GLY A 124 -2.57 -1.76 -15.19
C GLY A 124 -1.60 -1.01 -16.09
N TRP A 125 -0.48 -1.68 -16.39
CA TRP A 125 0.66 -1.07 -17.10
C TRP A 125 0.31 -0.53 -18.49
N ALA A 126 -0.43 -1.31 -19.29
CA ALA A 126 -0.83 -0.89 -20.62
C ALA A 126 -1.67 0.39 -20.61
N ARG A 127 -2.64 0.48 -19.68
CA ARG A 127 -3.49 1.66 -19.53
C ARG A 127 -2.67 2.89 -19.14
N ILE A 128 -1.73 2.75 -18.21
CA ILE A 128 -0.88 3.86 -17.80
C ILE A 128 -0.06 4.41 -18.96
N ASN A 129 0.53 3.54 -19.78
CA ASN A 129 1.27 3.99 -20.95
C ASN A 129 0.38 4.70 -21.98
N GLU A 130 -0.90 4.33 -22.07
CA GLU A 130 -1.87 4.99 -22.95
C GLU A 130 -2.26 6.39 -22.44
N ILE A 131 -2.43 6.55 -21.12
CA ILE A 131 -2.96 7.78 -20.52
C ILE A 131 -1.89 8.71 -19.94
N MET A 132 -0.61 8.31 -19.93
CA MET A 132 0.49 9.11 -19.39
C MET A 132 0.65 10.38 -20.24
N PRO A 133 0.44 11.57 -19.66
CA PRO A 133 0.54 12.81 -20.42
C PRO A 133 2.01 13.23 -20.60
N ASP A 134 2.26 14.02 -21.64
CA ASP A 134 3.54 14.72 -21.79
C ASP A 134 3.72 15.76 -20.68
N ARG A 135 4.94 15.88 -20.13
CA ARG A 135 5.26 16.89 -19.10
C ARG A 135 5.05 18.33 -19.54
N GLY A 136 5.04 18.58 -20.85
CA GLY A 136 4.76 19.91 -21.40
C GLY A 136 3.30 20.33 -21.19
N ASP A 137 2.37 19.38 -21.15
CA ASP A 137 0.96 19.65 -20.89
C ASP A 137 0.67 19.64 -19.38
N ARG A 138 0.80 20.83 -18.78
CA ARG A 138 0.57 21.01 -17.33
C ARG A 138 -0.83 20.62 -16.90
N PHE A 139 -1.85 20.81 -17.74
CA PHE A 139 -3.23 20.53 -17.36
C PHE A 139 -3.48 19.01 -17.33
N ALA A 140 -3.08 18.31 -18.40
CA ALA A 140 -3.19 16.86 -18.44
C ALA A 140 -2.30 16.20 -17.37
N TRP A 141 -1.10 16.74 -17.13
CA TRP A 141 -0.20 16.28 -16.08
C TRP A 141 -0.82 16.39 -14.69
N SER A 142 -1.36 17.56 -14.31
CA SER A 142 -2.00 17.75 -13.00
C SER A 142 -3.19 16.80 -12.81
N ALA A 143 -4.04 16.66 -13.83
CA ALA A 143 -5.18 15.75 -13.76
C ALA A 143 -4.74 14.27 -13.65
N PHE A 144 -3.66 13.88 -14.32
CA PHE A 144 -3.07 12.55 -14.16
C PHE A 144 -2.48 12.37 -12.75
N ALA A 145 -1.73 13.36 -12.25
CA ALA A 145 -1.10 13.33 -10.94
C ALA A 145 -2.14 13.18 -9.82
N GLU A 146 -3.25 13.91 -9.86
CA GLU A 146 -4.34 13.77 -8.86
C GLU A 146 -4.94 12.35 -8.83
N ARG A 147 -5.18 11.77 -10.02
CA ARG A 147 -5.67 10.39 -10.13
C ARG A 147 -4.63 9.40 -9.62
N PHE A 148 -3.36 9.60 -9.94
CA PHE A 148 -2.26 8.79 -9.44
C PHE A 148 -2.17 8.88 -7.91
N THR A 149 -2.21 10.07 -7.33
CA THR A 149 -2.18 10.27 -5.87
C THR A 149 -3.31 9.50 -5.18
N THR A 150 -4.53 9.54 -5.75
CA THR A 150 -5.66 8.78 -5.22
C THR A 150 -5.41 7.26 -5.28
N ALA A 151 -4.92 6.76 -6.41
CA ALA A 151 -4.62 5.34 -6.61
C ALA A 151 -3.45 4.86 -5.72
N PHE A 152 -2.44 5.72 -5.53
CA PHE A 152 -1.27 5.45 -4.70
C PHE A 152 -1.61 5.50 -3.21
N GLY A 153 -2.43 6.47 -2.77
CA GLY A 153 -2.98 6.50 -1.41
C GLY A 153 -3.78 5.24 -1.10
N THR A 154 -4.64 4.80 -2.03
CA THR A 154 -5.38 3.53 -1.92
C THR A 154 -4.43 2.34 -1.83
N ALA A 155 -3.40 2.29 -2.68
CA ALA A 155 -2.39 1.23 -2.65
C ALA A 155 -1.64 1.17 -1.31
N ARG A 156 -1.32 2.33 -0.71
CA ARG A 156 -0.69 2.41 0.62
C ARG A 156 -1.60 1.91 1.72
N THR A 157 -2.89 2.26 1.69
CA THR A 157 -3.86 1.74 2.66
C THR A 157 -4.01 0.23 2.54
N GLN A 158 -4.05 -0.30 1.31
CA GLN A 158 -4.13 -1.74 1.07
C GLN A 158 -2.86 -2.48 1.52
N GLU A 159 -1.67 -1.94 1.23
CA GLU A 159 -0.41 -2.49 1.74
C GLU A 159 -0.41 -2.52 3.28
N PHE A 160 -0.85 -1.43 3.90
CA PHE A 160 -0.97 -1.36 5.35
C PHE A 160 -1.94 -2.41 5.90
N GLN A 161 -3.13 -2.56 5.31
CA GLN A 161 -4.09 -3.60 5.70
C GLN A 161 -3.51 -5.01 5.56
N ASP A 162 -2.75 -5.27 4.50
CA ASP A 162 -2.12 -6.59 4.30
C ASP A 162 -0.97 -6.84 5.27
N SER A 163 -0.30 -5.79 5.74
CA SER A 163 0.73 -5.92 6.78
C SER A 163 0.15 -6.40 8.12
N LEU A 164 -1.14 -6.12 8.38
CA LEU A 164 -1.87 -6.61 9.55
C LEU A 164 -2.21 -8.11 9.48
N LEU A 165 -2.07 -8.74 8.30
CA LEU A 165 -2.30 -10.17 8.13
C LEU A 165 -1.00 -10.98 8.31
N PRO A 166 -1.08 -12.22 8.84
CA PRO A 166 0.06 -13.14 8.88
C PRO A 166 0.64 -13.37 7.48
N PRO A 167 1.97 -13.56 7.33
CA PRO A 167 2.63 -13.67 6.03
C PRO A 167 2.00 -14.68 5.07
N ASP A 168 1.59 -15.85 5.58
CA ASP A 168 1.00 -16.94 4.79
C ASP A 168 -0.41 -16.63 4.26
N ARG A 169 -1.05 -15.58 4.78
CA ARG A 169 -2.41 -15.14 4.42
C ARG A 169 -2.43 -13.83 3.64
N ARG A 170 -1.26 -13.25 3.35
CA ARG A 170 -1.19 -12.00 2.57
C ARG A 170 -1.56 -12.29 1.11
N PRO A 171 -2.43 -11.48 0.50
CA PRO A 171 -2.80 -11.67 -0.89
C PRO A 171 -1.58 -11.49 -1.80
N ALA A 172 -1.42 -12.39 -2.76
CA ALA A 172 -0.36 -12.29 -3.76
C ALA A 172 -0.61 -11.07 -4.65
N LEU A 173 0.42 -10.23 -4.79
CA LEU A 173 0.38 -9.08 -5.68
C LEU A 173 0.39 -9.54 -7.14
N PRO A 174 -0.64 -9.22 -7.94
CA PRO A 174 -0.56 -9.45 -9.38
C PRO A 174 0.60 -8.64 -9.95
N LEU A 175 1.42 -9.29 -10.77
CA LEU A 175 2.48 -8.61 -11.50
C LEU A 175 1.88 -7.81 -12.66
N PRO A 176 2.39 -6.60 -12.94
CA PRO A 176 1.88 -5.79 -14.01
C PRO A 176 2.16 -6.50 -15.33
N LYS A 177 1.20 -6.45 -16.26
CA LYS A 177 1.30 -7.15 -17.55
C LYS A 177 1.54 -6.19 -18.70
N GLY A 178 2.52 -6.53 -19.55
CA GLY A 178 2.75 -5.82 -20.80
C GLY A 178 1.72 -6.18 -21.87
N LEU A 179 1.57 -5.36 -22.91
CA LEU A 179 0.65 -5.67 -24.02
C LEU A 179 0.89 -7.05 -24.65
N HIS A 180 2.14 -7.53 -24.71
CA HIS A 180 2.48 -8.86 -25.21
C HIS A 180 1.83 -9.99 -24.40
N GLU A 181 1.63 -9.77 -23.10
CA GLU A 181 1.06 -10.75 -22.18
C GLU A 181 -0.46 -10.67 -22.14
N ILE A 182 -1.02 -9.46 -22.33
CA ILE A 182 -2.48 -9.23 -22.39
C ILE A 182 -3.07 -9.88 -23.64
N GLY A 183 -2.35 -9.88 -24.77
CA GLY A 183 -2.76 -10.58 -26.00
C GLY A 183 -2.70 -12.12 -25.92
N MET A 184 -2.12 -12.70 -24.86
CA MET A 184 -1.78 -14.12 -24.76
C MET A 184 -2.69 -14.96 -23.82
N ARG A 185 -3.86 -14.47 -23.37
CA ARG A 185 -4.87 -15.29 -22.64
C ARG A 185 -6.29 -14.79 -22.96
N ALA A 186 -7.29 -15.59 -23.32
CA ALA A 186 -7.51 -17.05 -23.34
C ALA A 186 -8.35 -17.43 -24.58
N PRO A 187 -8.41 -18.71 -25.04
CA PRO A 187 -9.31 -19.09 -26.13
C PRO A 187 -10.74 -18.75 -25.74
N ARG A 188 -11.54 -18.28 -26.71
CA ARG A 188 -12.97 -17.92 -26.60
C ARG A 188 -13.84 -19.09 -26.11
N ALA A 189 -13.66 -19.55 -24.87
CA ALA A 189 -14.42 -20.66 -24.31
C ALA A 189 -15.70 -20.21 -23.56
N GLU A 190 -15.89 -18.92 -23.32
CA GLU A 190 -17.06 -18.41 -22.57
C GLU A 190 -18.07 -17.61 -23.43
N ALA A 191 -17.80 -17.42 -24.73
CA ALA A 191 -18.77 -16.77 -25.63
C ALA A 191 -19.85 -17.72 -26.18
N ASP A 192 -19.62 -19.05 -26.14
CA ASP A 192 -20.58 -20.06 -26.64
C ASP A 192 -21.60 -20.54 -25.59
N LEU A 193 -21.40 -20.21 -24.31
CA LEU A 193 -22.31 -20.63 -23.23
C LEU A 193 -23.54 -19.72 -23.06
N LEU A 194 -23.61 -18.60 -23.78
CA LEU A 194 -24.74 -17.66 -23.73
C LEU A 194 -25.66 -17.71 -24.97
N LEU A 195 -25.43 -18.65 -25.90
CA LEU A 195 -26.20 -18.76 -27.14
C LEU A 195 -27.07 -20.03 -27.26
N VAL A 196 -27.07 -20.91 -26.25
CA VAL A 196 -27.79 -22.20 -26.34
C VAL A 196 -29.21 -22.16 -25.75
N ASP A 197 -29.61 -21.12 -25.01
CA ASP A 197 -30.91 -21.11 -24.30
C ASP A 197 -32.02 -20.25 -24.95
N ALA A 198 -32.01 -20.11 -26.28
CA ALA A 198 -33.07 -19.45 -27.04
C ALA A 198 -33.90 -20.44 -27.91
N GLY A 199 -33.98 -21.71 -27.49
CA GLY A 199 -34.63 -22.78 -28.24
C GLY A 199 -35.66 -23.55 -27.43
N GLY A 200 -36.77 -22.92 -27.02
CA GLY A 200 -37.83 -23.68 -26.35
C GLY A 200 -39.04 -22.87 -25.90
N ALA A 201 -39.84 -22.32 -26.82
CA ALA A 201 -41.22 -21.92 -26.51
C ALA A 201 -42.20 -22.86 -27.25
N PRO A 202 -43.14 -23.52 -26.54
CA PRO A 202 -44.06 -24.47 -27.14
C PRO A 202 -45.14 -23.74 -27.96
N ARG A 203 -45.47 -24.28 -29.13
CA ARG A 203 -46.60 -23.84 -29.95
C ARG A 203 -47.90 -24.27 -29.28
N GLY A 204 -48.74 -23.29 -28.95
CA GLY A 204 -50.17 -23.45 -28.73
C GLY A 204 -50.95 -22.99 -29.96
#